data_AF-A0A8J6SHB4-F1
#
_entry.id   AF-A0A8J6SHB4-F1
#
_cell.length_a   1.000
_cell.length_b   1.000
_cell.length_c   1.000
_cell.angle_alpha   90.00
_cell.angle_beta   90.00
_cell.angle_gamma   90.00
#
_symmetry.space_group_name_H-M   'P 1'
#
loop_
_entity.id
_entity.type
_entity.pdbx_description
1 polymer ?
#
loop_
_entity_poly.entity_id
_entity_poly.type
_entity_poly.pdbx_seq_one_letter_code
_entity_poly.pdbx_strand_id
1 'polypeptide(L)'
;MTQELIDLRTSILEGRYADALAIVDELEGMSKQAILRNIESFLVRMLVHLIKNQIEQRLTNSWVASISDSLRQIQKLNLKENKTSYYIKQDEWEPFLEEAIEAAIRPASVEAMDGAYNSFQLSELVDRTEILITAQRLLDLTYVHSAKMLPAIIDENLLQLPGGEEWKEGRR
;
A
#
# COMPACT_ATOMS: atom_id res chain seq x y z
N MET A 1 -12.09 -26.30 -5.63
CA MET A 1 -13.43 -25.70 -5.40
C MET A 1 -13.54 -25.53 -3.90
N THR A 2 -13.72 -24.30 -3.40
CA THR A 2 -13.79 -24.03 -1.95
C THR A 2 -15.13 -24.54 -1.40
N GLN A 3 -15.21 -24.82 -0.09
CA GLN A 3 -16.38 -25.44 0.56
C GLN A 3 -17.64 -24.56 0.38
N GLU A 4 -17.46 -23.24 0.45
CA GLU A 4 -18.49 -22.22 0.26
C GLU A 4 -19.13 -22.30 -1.14
N LEU A 5 -18.36 -22.64 -2.20
CA LEU A 5 -18.92 -22.82 -3.55
C LEU A 5 -19.75 -24.10 -3.66
N ILE A 6 -19.40 -25.14 -2.89
CA ILE A 6 -20.17 -26.39 -2.82
C ILE A 6 -21.49 -26.13 -2.09
N ASP A 7 -21.44 -25.40 -0.98
CA ASP A 7 -22.60 -25.07 -0.15
C ASP A 7 -23.56 -24.10 -0.87
N LEU A 8 -23.00 -23.14 -1.63
CA LEU A 8 -23.77 -22.27 -2.53
C LEU A 8 -24.50 -23.09 -3.59
N ARG A 9 -23.78 -23.97 -4.31
CA ARG A 9 -24.38 -24.83 -5.35
C ARG A 9 -25.49 -25.70 -4.77
N THR A 10 -25.26 -26.26 -3.58
CA THR A 10 -26.22 -27.12 -2.88
C THR A 10 -27.48 -26.34 -2.50
N SER A 11 -27.33 -25.16 -1.91
CA SER A 11 -28.46 -24.29 -1.55
C SER A 11 -29.27 -23.83 -2.77
N ILE A 12 -28.62 -23.55 -3.91
CA ILE A 12 -29.29 -23.25 -5.18
C ILE A 12 -30.11 -24.46 -5.66
N LEU A 13 -29.53 -25.66 -5.66
CA LEU A 13 -30.19 -26.88 -6.12
C LEU A 13 -31.38 -27.28 -5.23
N GLU A 14 -31.30 -26.99 -3.93
CA GLU A 14 -32.34 -27.29 -2.96
C GLU A 14 -33.38 -26.16 -2.80
N GLY A 15 -33.28 -25.09 -3.60
CA GLY A 15 -34.21 -23.96 -3.59
C GLY A 15 -34.11 -23.05 -2.35
N ARG A 16 -33.05 -23.21 -1.55
CA ARG A 16 -32.76 -22.36 -0.38
C ARG A 16 -32.06 -21.07 -0.79
N TYR A 17 -32.80 -20.19 -1.46
CA TYR A 17 -32.23 -18.97 -2.03
C TYR A 17 -31.76 -17.95 -0.98
N ALA A 18 -32.40 -17.91 0.19
CA ALA A 18 -31.94 -17.05 1.29
C ALA A 18 -30.55 -17.48 1.79
N ASP A 19 -30.34 -18.78 2.01
CA ASP A 19 -29.05 -19.34 2.39
C ASP A 19 -27.99 -19.12 1.31
N ALA A 20 -28.38 -19.32 0.04
CA ALA A 20 -27.50 -19.06 -1.10
C ALA A 20 -27.04 -17.59 -1.16
N LEU A 21 -27.94 -16.63 -0.93
CA LEU A 21 -27.60 -15.21 -0.90
C LEU A 21 -26.66 -14.87 0.27
N ALA A 22 -26.89 -15.45 1.46
CA ALA A 22 -25.99 -15.26 2.60
C ALA A 22 -24.55 -15.74 2.31
N ILE A 23 -24.40 -16.87 1.60
CA ILE A 23 -23.10 -17.38 1.18
C ILE A 23 -22.44 -16.47 0.13
N VAL A 24 -23.22 -15.87 -0.78
CA VAL A 24 -22.70 -14.87 -1.73
C VAL A 24 -22.15 -13.67 -0.99
N ASP A 25 -22.89 -13.13 -0.02
CA ASP A 25 -22.43 -11.99 0.79
C ASP A 25 -21.13 -12.31 1.55
N GLU A 26 -20.99 -13.53 2.08
CA GLU A 26 -19.78 -14.00 2.73
C GLU A 26 -18.59 -14.06 1.76
N LEU A 27 -18.79 -14.69 0.59
CA LEU A 27 -17.76 -14.78 -0.45
C LEU A 27 -17.31 -13.40 -0.95
N GLU A 28 -18.24 -12.46 -1.12
CA GLU A 28 -17.93 -11.07 -1.46
C GLU A 28 -17.11 -10.39 -0.36
N GLY A 29 -17.49 -10.60 0.91
CA GLY A 29 -16.76 -10.11 2.07
C GLY A 29 -15.32 -10.63 2.14
N MET A 30 -15.13 -11.93 1.92
CA MET A 30 -13.81 -12.57 1.89
C MET A 30 -12.93 -12.02 0.77
N SER A 31 -13.49 -11.85 -0.44
CA SER A 31 -12.79 -11.27 -1.59
C SER A 31 -12.34 -9.84 -1.30
N LYS A 32 -13.24 -9.01 -0.76
CA LYS A 32 -12.92 -7.64 -0.33
C LYS A 32 -11.77 -7.63 0.69
N GLN A 33 -11.84 -8.49 1.70
CA GLN A 33 -10.82 -8.56 2.74
C GLN A 33 -9.45 -8.98 2.17
N ALA A 34 -9.42 -9.92 1.23
CA ALA A 34 -8.17 -10.33 0.58
C ALA A 34 -7.53 -9.18 -0.22
N ILE A 35 -8.35 -8.36 -0.89
CA ILE A 35 -7.87 -7.17 -1.61
C ILE A 35 -7.27 -6.14 -0.64
N LEU A 36 -7.97 -5.84 0.46
CA LEU A 36 -7.50 -4.89 1.48
C LEU A 36 -6.17 -5.33 2.11
N ARG A 37 -6.04 -6.62 2.50
CA ARG A 37 -4.77 -7.16 3.03
C ARG A 37 -3.61 -7.03 2.04
N ASN A 38 -3.87 -7.24 0.75
CA ASN A 38 -2.84 -7.06 -0.26
C ASN A 38 -2.44 -5.58 -0.40
N ILE A 39 -3.40 -4.65 -0.35
CA ILE A 39 -3.11 -3.21 -0.33
C ILE A 39 -2.26 -2.85 0.89
N GLU A 40 -2.63 -3.31 2.09
CA GLU A 40 -1.86 -3.10 3.33
C GLU A 40 -0.42 -3.59 3.19
N SER A 41 -0.19 -4.76 2.58
CA SER A 41 1.17 -5.27 2.34
C SER A 41 2.03 -4.33 1.48
N PHE A 42 1.42 -3.69 0.48
CA PHE A 42 2.11 -2.72 -0.36
C PHE A 42 2.31 -1.37 0.34
N LEU A 43 1.38 -0.96 1.21
CA LEU A 43 1.54 0.20 2.09
C LEU A 43 2.74 0.02 3.02
N VAL A 44 2.83 -1.13 3.71
CA VAL A 44 3.97 -1.44 4.58
C VAL A 44 5.28 -1.37 3.80
N ARG A 45 5.37 -1.99 2.61
CA ARG A 45 6.57 -1.95 1.78
C ARG A 45 6.94 -0.52 1.36
N MET A 46 5.95 0.30 0.98
CA MET A 46 6.18 1.71 0.64
C MET A 46 6.72 2.48 1.84
N LEU A 47 6.08 2.34 3.01
CA LEU A 47 6.43 3.03 4.24
C LEU A 47 7.82 2.63 4.76
N VAL A 48 8.23 1.36 4.60
CA VAL A 48 9.61 0.93 4.91
C VAL A 48 10.63 1.80 4.16
N HIS A 49 10.41 2.06 2.87
CA HIS A 49 11.34 2.87 2.08
C HIS A 49 11.24 4.37 2.37
N LEU A 50 10.06 4.88 2.71
CA LEU A 50 9.91 6.26 3.17
C LEU A 50 10.60 6.49 4.52
N ILE A 51 10.48 5.55 5.47
CA ILE A 51 11.22 5.57 6.74
C ILE A 51 12.72 5.62 6.48
N LYS A 52 13.24 4.73 5.61
CA LYS A 52 14.67 4.71 5.27
C LYS A 52 15.13 6.01 4.61
N ASN A 53 14.31 6.59 3.73
CA ASN A 53 14.60 7.87 3.12
C ASN A 53 14.69 9.00 4.16
N GLN A 54 13.76 9.07 5.11
CA GLN A 54 13.80 10.07 6.19
C GLN A 54 15.02 9.87 7.10
N ILE A 55 15.38 8.63 7.43
CA ILE A 55 16.49 8.38 8.37
C ILE A 55 17.85 8.55 7.71
N GLU A 56 18.00 8.10 6.46
CA GLU A 56 19.27 8.11 5.74
C GLU A 56 19.47 9.36 4.89
N GLN A 57 18.46 10.23 4.78
CA GLN A 57 18.49 11.49 4.04
C GLN A 57 18.96 11.32 2.58
N ARG A 58 18.64 10.17 1.99
CA ARG A 58 19.05 9.79 0.63
C ARG A 58 17.96 9.00 -0.07
N LEU A 59 18.05 8.93 -1.40
CA LEU A 59 17.16 8.14 -2.21
C LEU A 59 17.95 7.24 -3.15
N THR A 60 17.51 5.99 -3.35
CA THR A 60 18.19 5.02 -4.22
C THR A 60 17.26 4.46 -5.28
N ASN A 61 17.84 3.98 -6.38
CA ASN A 61 17.09 3.33 -7.46
C ASN A 61 16.20 2.18 -6.96
N SER A 62 16.68 1.36 -6.01
CA SER A 62 15.89 0.24 -5.50
C SER A 62 14.73 0.70 -4.63
N TRP A 63 14.90 1.78 -3.86
CA TRP A 63 13.83 2.34 -3.03
C TRP A 63 12.76 3.01 -3.89
N VAL A 64 13.18 3.80 -4.89
CA VAL A 64 12.26 4.40 -5.86
C VAL A 64 11.46 3.32 -6.59
N ALA A 65 12.14 2.28 -7.09
CA ALA A 65 11.47 1.18 -7.78
C ALA A 65 10.44 0.48 -6.87
N SER A 66 10.76 0.28 -5.60
CA SER A 66 9.87 -0.37 -4.63
C SER A 66 8.66 0.49 -4.27
N ILE A 67 8.86 1.79 -4.04
CA ILE A 67 7.79 2.77 -3.80
C ILE A 67 6.86 2.84 -5.03
N SER A 68 7.44 3.00 -6.22
CA SER A 68 6.69 3.10 -7.48
C SER A 68 5.88 1.83 -7.78
N ASP A 69 6.48 0.65 -7.59
CA ASP A 69 5.74 -0.61 -7.74
C ASP A 69 4.64 -0.77 -6.70
N SER A 70 4.87 -0.39 -5.43
CA SER A 70 3.82 -0.43 -4.40
C SER A 70 2.62 0.42 -4.80
N LEU A 71 2.84 1.67 -5.20
CA LEU A 71 1.77 2.59 -5.61
C LEU A 71 1.01 2.07 -6.84
N ARG A 72 1.72 1.52 -7.83
CA ARG A 72 1.10 0.91 -9.02
C ARG A 72 0.23 -0.29 -8.66
N GLN A 73 0.67 -1.14 -7.73
CA GLN A 73 -0.10 -2.30 -7.30
C GLN A 73 -1.30 -1.90 -6.43
N ILE A 74 -1.13 -0.90 -5.56
CA ILE A 74 -2.23 -0.29 -4.79
C ILE A 74 -3.28 0.27 -5.74
N GLN A 75 -2.88 1.08 -6.74
CA GLN A 75 -3.81 1.61 -7.73
C GLN A 75 -4.61 0.51 -8.43
N LYS A 76 -3.91 -0.56 -8.86
CA LYS A 76 -4.53 -1.68 -9.56
C LYS A 76 -5.55 -2.43 -8.69
N LEU A 77 -5.22 -2.66 -7.43
CA LEU A 77 -6.06 -3.41 -6.49
C LEU A 77 -7.23 -2.57 -5.96
N ASN A 78 -6.99 -1.28 -5.71
CA ASN A 78 -7.98 -0.42 -5.09
C ASN A 78 -9.12 -0.05 -6.05
N LEU A 79 -8.86 0.00 -7.36
CA LEU A 79 -9.89 0.23 -8.37
C LEU A 79 -10.74 -1.03 -8.58
N LYS A 80 -12.03 -0.96 -8.23
CA LYS A 80 -12.97 -2.08 -8.40
C LYS A 80 -13.17 -2.44 -9.88
N GLU A 81 -13.72 -3.63 -10.11
CA GLU A 81 -13.96 -4.15 -11.46
C GLU A 81 -14.80 -3.21 -12.34
N ASN A 82 -15.72 -2.44 -11.74
CA ASN A 82 -16.53 -1.44 -12.44
C ASN A 82 -15.77 -0.20 -12.91
N LYS A 83 -14.45 -0.11 -12.66
CA LYS A 83 -13.53 0.96 -13.09
C LYS A 83 -13.94 2.37 -12.67
N THR A 84 -14.86 2.50 -11.73
CA THR A 84 -15.46 3.79 -11.33
C THR A 84 -15.51 3.98 -9.83
N SER A 85 -15.26 2.93 -9.04
CA SER A 85 -15.31 2.97 -7.59
C SER A 85 -14.09 2.30 -6.98
N TYR A 86 -13.82 2.64 -5.72
CA TYR A 86 -12.64 2.20 -4.99
C TYR A 86 -13.00 1.41 -3.74
N TYR A 87 -12.13 0.50 -3.30
CA TYR A 87 -12.28 -0.20 -2.02
C TYR A 87 -11.99 0.72 -0.83
N ILE A 88 -10.99 1.59 -0.98
CA ILE A 88 -10.60 2.67 -0.06
C ILE A 88 -10.76 3.98 -0.84
N LYS A 89 -11.59 4.91 -0.37
CA LYS A 89 -11.71 6.22 -1.01
C LYS A 89 -10.51 7.10 -0.69
N GLN A 90 -10.33 8.15 -1.48
CA GLN A 90 -9.19 9.05 -1.37
C GLN A 90 -9.05 9.68 0.03
N ASP A 91 -10.16 9.89 0.72
CA ASP A 91 -10.26 10.46 2.07
C ASP A 91 -10.31 9.40 3.20
N GLU A 92 -10.15 8.11 2.89
CA GLU A 92 -10.32 6.99 3.84
C GLU A 92 -9.01 6.23 4.12
N TRP A 93 -7.85 6.78 3.75
CA TRP A 93 -6.55 6.10 3.92
C TRP A 93 -5.98 6.14 5.34
N GLU A 94 -6.35 7.14 6.14
CA GLU A 94 -5.75 7.39 7.46
C GLU A 94 -5.66 6.13 8.35
N PRO A 95 -6.72 5.33 8.55
CA PRO A 95 -6.63 4.12 9.39
C PRO A 95 -5.63 3.08 8.85
N PHE A 96 -5.56 2.92 7.52
CA PHE A 96 -4.67 1.96 6.88
C PHE A 96 -3.21 2.41 6.96
N LEU A 97 -2.98 3.72 6.86
CA LEU A 97 -1.67 4.32 6.96
C LEU A 97 -1.12 4.26 8.40
N GLU A 98 -1.95 4.52 9.40
CA GLU A 98 -1.61 4.40 10.82
C GLU A 98 -1.24 2.96 11.22
N GLU A 99 -1.98 1.96 10.73
CA GLU A 99 -1.61 0.56 10.98
C GLU A 99 -0.32 0.16 10.23
N ALA A 100 -0.21 0.58 8.96
CA ALA A 100 0.92 0.20 8.12
C ALA A 100 2.24 0.83 8.57
N ILE A 101 2.24 2.04 9.14
CA ILE A 101 3.48 2.68 9.63
C ILE A 101 4.03 1.93 10.83
N GLU A 102 3.19 1.51 11.77
CA GLU A 102 3.61 0.71 12.92
C GLU A 102 4.18 -0.65 12.48
N ALA A 103 3.55 -1.29 11.49
CA ALA A 103 4.06 -2.53 10.90
C ALA A 103 5.39 -2.33 10.13
N ALA A 104 5.66 -1.13 9.61
CA ALA A 104 6.86 -0.82 8.81
C ALA A 104 8.11 -0.54 9.65
N ILE A 105 7.98 -0.12 10.92
CA ILE A 105 9.13 0.24 11.78
C ILE A 105 10.12 -0.92 11.92
N ARG A 106 9.64 -2.12 12.26
CA ARG A 106 10.52 -3.29 12.47
C ARG A 106 11.29 -3.69 11.21
N PRO A 107 10.68 -3.88 10.03
CA PRO A 107 11.44 -4.18 8.82
C PRO A 107 12.35 -3.02 8.41
N ALA A 108 11.92 -1.77 8.57
CA ALA A 108 12.78 -0.62 8.31
C ALA A 108 14.02 -0.61 9.22
N SER A 109 13.91 -1.01 10.48
CA SER A 109 15.06 -1.03 11.41
C SER A 109 16.11 -2.08 11.04
N VAL A 110 15.73 -3.13 10.31
CA VAL A 110 16.69 -4.13 9.80
C VAL A 110 17.52 -3.56 8.65
N GLU A 111 16.95 -2.65 7.86
CA GLU A 111 17.56 -2.15 6.63
C GLU A 111 18.15 -0.74 6.75
N ALA A 112 17.58 0.11 7.60
CA ALA A 112 17.96 1.50 7.76
C ALA A 112 19.34 1.60 8.41
N MET A 113 20.22 2.42 7.83
CA MET A 113 21.60 2.63 8.34
C MET A 113 22.33 1.30 8.58
N ASP A 114 22.12 0.31 7.68
CA ASP A 114 22.66 -1.05 7.79
C ASP A 114 22.34 -1.77 9.12
N GLY A 115 21.17 -1.48 9.71
CA GLY A 115 20.69 -2.11 10.93
C GLY A 115 21.25 -1.49 12.22
N ALA A 116 21.76 -0.25 12.16
CA ALA A 116 22.33 0.44 13.32
C ALA A 116 21.32 0.70 14.45
N TYR A 117 20.03 0.73 14.15
CA TYR A 117 18.95 0.98 15.11
C TYR A 117 18.06 -0.25 15.27
N ASN A 118 17.69 -0.57 16.51
CA ASN A 118 16.59 -1.51 16.73
C ASN A 118 15.22 -0.81 16.53
N SER A 119 14.14 -1.59 16.53
CA SER A 119 12.79 -1.07 16.26
C SER A 119 12.32 0.00 17.26
N PHE A 120 12.75 -0.06 18.53
CA PHE A 120 12.39 0.95 19.53
C PHE A 120 13.10 2.27 19.25
N GLN A 121 14.40 2.22 18.99
CA GLN A 121 15.20 3.39 18.65
C GLN A 121 14.71 4.05 17.37
N LEU A 122 14.44 3.25 16.33
CA LEU A 122 13.93 3.79 15.07
C LEU A 122 12.57 4.46 15.25
N SER A 123 11.67 3.87 16.04
CA SER A 123 10.36 4.44 16.36
C SER A 123 10.43 5.80 17.06
N GLU A 124 11.51 6.09 17.80
CA GLU A 124 11.73 7.39 18.44
C GLU A 124 12.33 8.43 17.48
N LEU A 125 13.09 7.98 16.47
CA LEU A 125 13.76 8.85 15.50
C LEU A 125 12.84 9.25 14.33
N VAL A 126 11.87 8.40 14.00
CA VAL A 126 10.96 8.61 12.87
C VAL A 126 9.95 9.72 13.18
N ASP A 127 9.93 10.74 12.33
CA ASP A 127 8.79 11.66 12.27
C ASP A 127 7.67 11.01 11.45
N ARG A 128 6.78 10.32 12.17
CA ARG A 128 5.60 9.65 11.62
C ARG A 128 4.73 10.60 10.81
N THR A 129 4.55 11.84 11.28
CA THR A 129 3.64 12.81 10.68
C THR A 129 4.09 13.14 9.26
N GLU A 130 5.38 13.43 9.08
CA GLU A 130 5.95 13.75 7.77
C GLU A 130 5.84 12.56 6.80
N ILE A 131 6.09 11.33 7.29
CA ILE A 131 5.97 10.11 6.48
C ILE A 131 4.52 9.89 6.04
N LEU A 132 3.56 10.03 6.95
CA LEU A 132 2.14 9.84 6.65
C LEU A 132 1.62 10.88 5.65
N ILE A 133 2.02 12.15 5.80
CA ILE A 133 1.72 13.22 4.83
C ILE A 133 2.29 12.87 3.45
N THR A 134 3.54 12.41 3.41
CA THR A 134 4.19 12.02 2.15
C THR A 134 3.50 10.81 1.51
N ALA A 135 3.16 9.80 2.30
CA ALA A 135 2.46 8.61 1.85
C ALA A 135 1.07 8.95 1.30
N GLN A 136 0.29 9.78 2.01
CA GLN A 136 -1.01 10.26 1.54
C GLN A 136 -0.88 11.00 0.21
N ARG A 137 0.07 11.94 0.09
CA ARG A 137 0.31 12.67 -1.16
C ARG A 137 0.61 11.73 -2.33
N LEU A 138 1.41 10.70 -2.10
CA LEU A 138 1.73 9.70 -3.11
C LEU A 138 0.52 8.83 -3.48
N LEU A 139 -0.31 8.46 -2.50
CA LEU A 139 -1.55 7.72 -2.73
C LEU A 139 -2.56 8.54 -3.53
N ASP A 140 -2.66 9.85 -3.32
CA ASP A 140 -3.54 10.74 -4.07
C ASP A 140 -3.26 10.69 -5.58
N LEU A 141 -2.00 10.53 -5.98
CA LEU A 141 -1.60 10.38 -7.40
C LEU A 141 -2.29 9.18 -8.07
N THR A 142 -2.62 8.14 -7.30
CA THR A 142 -3.27 6.91 -7.81
C THR A 142 -4.71 7.12 -8.25
N TYR A 143 -5.36 8.20 -7.80
CA TYR A 143 -6.72 8.58 -8.20
C TYR A 143 -6.72 9.49 -9.42
N VAL A 144 -5.67 10.28 -9.60
CA VAL A 144 -5.59 11.33 -10.63
C VAL A 144 -4.97 10.82 -11.92
N HIS A 145 -3.96 9.96 -11.84
CA HIS A 145 -3.16 9.56 -13.00
C HIS A 145 -3.43 8.14 -13.44
N SER A 146 -3.47 7.90 -14.75
CA SER A 146 -3.56 6.54 -15.29
C SER A 146 -2.33 5.69 -14.92
N ALA A 147 -2.51 4.38 -14.83
CA ALA A 147 -1.42 3.42 -14.56
C ALA A 147 -0.21 3.55 -15.51
N LYS A 148 -0.43 4.06 -16.73
CA LYS A 148 0.64 4.30 -17.71
C LYS A 148 1.52 5.49 -17.33
N MET A 149 0.92 6.57 -16.82
CA MET A 149 1.61 7.82 -16.50
C MET A 149 2.12 7.85 -15.07
N LEU A 150 1.48 7.09 -14.18
CA LEU A 150 1.75 7.09 -12.74
C LEU A 150 3.24 6.93 -12.39
N PRO A 151 4.03 6.03 -13.01
CA PRO A 151 5.45 5.89 -12.65
C PRO A 151 6.27 7.18 -12.85
N ALA A 152 6.09 7.88 -13.97
CA ALA A 152 6.83 9.11 -14.24
C ALA A 152 6.43 10.24 -13.28
N ILE A 153 5.14 10.33 -12.94
CA ILE A 153 4.65 11.32 -11.96
C ILE A 153 5.17 11.01 -10.55
N ILE A 154 5.26 9.73 -10.18
CA ILE A 154 5.87 9.32 -8.91
C ILE A 154 7.34 9.75 -8.88
N ASP A 155 8.11 9.47 -9.93
CA ASP A 155 9.52 9.86 -10.00
C ASP A 155 9.70 11.38 -9.79
N GLU A 156 8.88 12.21 -10.43
CA GLU A 156 8.88 13.67 -10.25
C GLU A 156 8.55 14.09 -8.81
N ASN A 157 7.59 13.41 -8.16
CA ASN A 157 7.23 13.69 -6.77
C ASN A 157 8.31 13.24 -5.78
N LEU A 158 9.04 12.16 -6.09
CA LEU A 158 10.11 11.65 -5.24
C LEU A 158 11.36 12.54 -5.27
N LEU A 159 11.51 13.41 -6.28
CA LEU A 159 12.56 14.45 -6.29
C LEU A 159 12.45 15.42 -5.12
N GLN A 160 11.24 15.60 -4.57
CA GLN A 160 11.00 16.47 -3.41
C GLN A 160 11.41 15.82 -2.08
N LEU A 161 11.79 14.55 -2.08
CA LEU A 161 12.29 13.87 -0.89
C LEU A 161 13.78 14.14 -0.68
N PRO A 162 14.27 13.99 0.57
CA PRO A 162 15.71 14.02 0.84
C PRO A 162 16.52 13.12 -0.11
N GLY A 163 17.56 13.67 -0.72
CA GLY A 163 18.40 12.97 -1.69
C GLY A 163 17.80 12.78 -3.10
N GLY A 164 16.64 13.38 -3.38
CA GLY A 164 15.94 13.23 -4.66
C GLY A 164 16.70 13.83 -5.84
N GLU A 165 17.32 15.00 -5.67
CA GLU A 165 18.14 15.63 -6.72
C GLU A 165 19.43 14.85 -6.98
N GLU A 166 20.11 14.37 -5.92
CA GLU A 166 21.28 13.49 -6.03
C GLU A 166 20.92 12.21 -6.79
N TRP A 167 19.78 11.60 -6.45
CA TRP A 167 19.29 10.41 -7.15
C TRP A 167 19.07 10.68 -8.65
N LYS A 168 18.42 11.79 -9.00
CA LYS A 168 18.18 12.19 -10.41
C LYS A 168 19.47 12.40 -11.18
N GLU A 169 20.48 12.98 -10.55
CA GLU A 169 21.80 13.19 -11.12
C GLU A 169 22.66 11.90 -11.16
N GLY A 170 22.17 10.80 -10.59
CA GLY A 170 22.90 9.52 -10.50
C GLY A 170 24.05 9.55 -9.49
N ARG A 171 24.05 10.51 -8.56
CA ARG A 171 25.00 10.62 -7.46
C ARG A 171 24.55 9.73 -6.29
N ARG A 172 25.52 9.12 -5.61
CA ARG A 172 25.30 8.26 -4.44
C ARG A 172 25.58 9.03 -3.15
#